data_AF-A0A958XPZ5-F1
#
_entry.id   AF-A0A958XPZ5-F1
#
_cell.length_a   1.000
_cell.length_b   1.000
_cell.length_c   1.000
_cell.angle_alpha   90.00
_cell.angle_beta   90.00
_cell.angle_gamma   90.00
#
_symmetry.space_group_name_H-M   'P 1'
#
loop_
_entity.id
_entity.type
_entity.pdbx_description
1 polymer ?
#
loop_
_entity_poly.entity_id
_entity_poly.type
_entity_poly.pdbx_seq_one_letter_code
_entity_poly.pdbx_strand_id
1 'polypeptide(L)'
;MSGRSLALECARRPAFRDKKILLIDRDEKKQNDRTWCFWSLPGEPVPPVVYKYWDRCLFFGERGEQPLEIAPYRYAMVRGIDFYEWTEAEFRQYPNVQIIRAGITGLDAATSTVRTDQGDFQGEWVFNSAFTKKRLLPDAGDLWPTTPFTAADPDKASDKAFTRLLQHFK
;
A
#
# COMPACT_ATOMS: atom_id res chain seq x y z
N MET A 1 -2.93 -2.33 -3.77
CA MET A 1 -3.16 -3.13 -2.54
C MET A 1 -4.12 -2.38 -1.64
N SER A 2 -3.73 -1.23 -1.06
CA SER A 2 -4.55 -0.45 -0.11
C SER A 2 -5.96 -0.11 -0.60
N GLY A 3 -6.13 0.54 -1.76
CA GLY A 3 -7.47 0.89 -2.26
C GLY A 3 -8.37 -0.32 -2.49
N ARG A 4 -7.78 -1.44 -2.92
CA ARG A 4 -8.49 -2.70 -3.16
C ARG A 4 -8.88 -3.39 -1.86
N SER A 5 -8.01 -3.38 -0.85
CA SER A 5 -8.35 -3.86 0.50
C SER A 5 -9.49 -3.03 1.11
N LEU A 6 -9.44 -1.70 0.99
CA LEU A 6 -10.50 -0.82 1.48
C LEU A 6 -11.83 -1.11 0.78
N ALA A 7 -11.84 -1.20 -0.54
CA ALA A 7 -13.05 -1.51 -1.29
C ALA A 7 -13.67 -2.85 -0.88
N LEU A 8 -12.85 -3.88 -0.66
CA LEU A 8 -13.30 -5.20 -0.20
C LEU A 8 -13.90 -5.12 1.22
N GLU A 9 -13.23 -4.43 2.14
CA GLU A 9 -13.74 -4.28 3.50
C GLU A 9 -15.03 -3.46 3.53
N CYS A 10 -15.17 -2.42 2.71
CA CYS A 10 -16.44 -1.71 2.54
C CYS A 10 -17.52 -2.66 2.01
N ALA A 11 -17.25 -3.43 0.94
CA ALA A 11 -18.23 -4.34 0.33
C ALA A 11 -18.76 -5.41 1.31
N ARG A 12 -17.91 -5.91 2.20
CA ARG A 12 -18.27 -6.91 3.22
C ARG A 12 -19.17 -6.36 4.33
N ARG A 13 -19.18 -5.05 4.56
CA ARG A 13 -19.85 -4.45 5.71
C ARG A 13 -21.34 -4.19 5.37
N PRO A 14 -22.28 -4.59 6.25
CA PRO A 14 -23.71 -4.37 6.04
C PRO A 14 -24.07 -2.90 5.74
N ALA A 15 -23.34 -1.95 6.33
CA ALA A 15 -23.54 -0.51 6.15
C ALA A 15 -23.33 0.01 4.72
N PHE A 16 -22.72 -0.79 3.82
CA PHE A 16 -22.46 -0.38 2.44
C PHE A 16 -23.26 -1.18 1.40
N ARG A 17 -24.19 -2.04 1.83
CA ARG A 17 -24.97 -2.90 0.91
C ARG A 17 -25.82 -2.10 -0.07
N ASP A 18 -26.32 -0.95 0.33
CA ASP A 18 -27.12 -0.02 -0.48
C ASP A 18 -26.26 1.02 -1.23
N LYS A 19 -24.93 1.01 -1.04
CA LYS A 19 -24.00 1.97 -1.64
C LYS A 19 -23.35 1.38 -2.88
N LYS A 20 -23.14 2.23 -3.89
CA LYS A 20 -22.34 1.90 -5.07
C LYS A 20 -20.87 2.21 -4.76
N ILE A 21 -20.00 1.22 -4.98
CA ILE A 21 -18.55 1.36 -4.78
C ILE A 21 -17.88 1.27 -6.15
N LEU A 22 -17.14 2.30 -6.53
CA LEU A 22 -16.34 2.31 -7.76
C LEU A 22 -14.86 2.25 -7.41
N LEU A 23 -14.18 1.18 -7.86
CA LEU A 23 -12.73 1.05 -7.78
C LEU A 23 -12.12 1.39 -9.14
N ILE A 24 -11.25 2.40 -9.16
CA ILE A 24 -10.54 2.86 -10.35
C ILE A 24 -9.06 2.48 -10.21
N ASP A 25 -8.55 1.65 -11.10
CA ASP A 25 -7.12 1.30 -11.16
C ASP A 25 -6.66 1.32 -12.63
N ARG A 26 -5.43 1.76 -12.88
CA ARG A 26 -4.88 1.80 -14.24
C ARG A 26 -4.40 0.43 -14.72
N ASP A 27 -4.04 -0.46 -13.80
CA ASP A 27 -3.41 -1.74 -14.13
C ASP A 27 -4.44 -2.88 -14.07
N GLU A 28 -4.29 -3.87 -14.95
CA GLU A 28 -5.14 -5.07 -14.94
C GLU A 28 -4.85 -6.04 -13.78
N LYS A 29 -3.72 -5.84 -13.07
CA LYS A 29 -3.27 -6.67 -11.94
C LYS A 29 -3.12 -8.16 -12.25
N LYS A 30 -2.57 -8.47 -13.43
CA LYS A 30 -2.32 -9.85 -13.92
C LYS A 30 -0.89 -10.37 -13.68
N GLN A 31 -0.06 -9.62 -12.98
CA GLN A 31 1.34 -9.97 -12.75
C GLN A 31 1.66 -9.90 -11.26
N ASN A 32 2.62 -10.71 -10.83
CA ASN A 32 3.18 -10.60 -9.49
C ASN A 32 4.17 -9.41 -9.44
N ASP A 33 3.64 -8.20 -9.46
CA ASP A 33 4.42 -6.95 -9.58
C ASP A 33 4.95 -6.43 -8.23
N ARG A 34 4.46 -6.99 -7.12
CA ARG A 34 4.81 -6.57 -5.76
C ARG A 34 4.54 -7.66 -4.73
N THR A 35 5.11 -7.46 -3.56
CA THR A 35 4.82 -8.24 -2.36
C THR A 35 4.15 -7.32 -1.34
N TRP A 36 3.27 -7.88 -0.51
CA TRP A 36 2.76 -7.18 0.67
C TRP A 36 3.17 -7.95 1.90
N CYS A 37 4.07 -7.33 2.65
CA CYS A 37 4.59 -7.91 3.87
C CYS A 37 4.20 -7.05 5.07
N PHE A 38 3.88 -7.70 6.18
CA PHE A 38 3.37 -7.05 7.38
C PHE A 38 3.69 -7.89 8.61
N TRP A 39 3.64 -7.25 9.78
CA TRP A 39 3.72 -7.92 11.07
C TRP A 39 2.30 -8.26 11.54
N SER A 40 2.11 -9.45 12.09
CA SER A 40 0.82 -9.88 12.63
C SER A 40 1.01 -10.71 13.89
N LEU A 41 0.07 -10.59 14.83
CA LEU A 41 -0.03 -11.48 15.97
C LEU A 41 -0.86 -12.72 15.60
N PRO A 42 -0.63 -13.87 16.26
CA PRO A 42 -1.54 -15.02 16.16
C PRO A 42 -2.99 -14.63 16.47
N GLY A 43 -3.91 -14.97 15.56
CA GLY A 43 -5.34 -14.69 15.70
C GLY A 43 -5.79 -13.32 15.14
N GLU A 44 -4.87 -12.46 14.72
CA GLU A 44 -5.25 -11.24 14.00
C GLU A 44 -5.81 -11.57 12.60
N PRO A 45 -6.77 -10.77 12.09
CA PRO A 45 -7.26 -10.92 10.74
C PRO A 45 -6.14 -10.69 9.71
N VAL A 46 -5.90 -11.68 8.88
CA VAL A 46 -4.93 -11.64 7.78
C VAL A 46 -5.62 -12.10 6.49
N PRO A 47 -5.15 -11.68 5.30
CA PRO A 47 -5.63 -12.23 4.05
C PRO A 47 -5.46 -13.76 4.06
N PRO A 48 -6.42 -14.55 3.53
CA PRO A 48 -6.30 -16.00 3.48
C PRO A 48 -5.19 -16.49 2.51
N VAL A 49 -4.61 -15.57 1.75
CA VAL A 49 -3.57 -15.80 0.74
C VAL A 49 -2.16 -15.45 1.24
N VAL A 50 -1.91 -15.54 2.54
CA VAL A 50 -0.53 -15.45 3.04
C VAL A 50 0.29 -16.59 2.45
N TYR A 51 1.35 -16.23 1.74
CA TYR A 51 2.26 -17.16 1.09
C TYR A 51 3.26 -17.74 2.09
N LYS A 52 3.77 -16.91 3.00
CA LYS A 52 4.79 -17.32 3.96
C LYS A 52 4.74 -16.51 5.25
N TYR A 53 5.08 -17.17 6.35
CA TYR A 53 5.40 -16.55 7.63
C TYR A 53 6.88 -16.76 7.99
N TRP A 54 7.42 -15.83 8.75
CA TRP A 54 8.68 -15.96 9.47
C TRP A 54 8.45 -15.61 10.94
N ASP A 55 8.99 -16.43 11.83
CA ASP A 55 9.01 -16.20 13.29
C ASP A 55 10.35 -15.63 13.78
N ARG A 56 11.30 -15.44 12.87
CA ARG A 56 12.65 -14.91 13.13
C ARG A 56 13.08 -13.96 12.03
N CYS A 57 13.86 -12.95 12.37
CA CYS A 57 14.60 -12.13 11.41
C CYS A 57 16.10 -12.16 11.71
N LEU A 58 16.89 -11.72 10.73
CA LEU A 58 18.34 -11.62 10.87
C LEU A 58 18.71 -10.15 10.77
N PHE A 59 19.33 -9.61 11.81
CA PHE A 59 19.97 -8.30 11.74
C PHE A 59 21.37 -8.46 11.18
N PHE A 60 21.68 -7.73 10.11
CA PHE A 60 23.00 -7.75 9.47
C PHE A 60 23.64 -6.37 9.60
N GLY A 61 24.88 -6.31 10.08
CA GLY A 61 25.66 -5.08 10.15
C GLY A 61 27.17 -5.33 10.07
N GLU A 62 27.96 -4.26 10.10
CA GLU A 62 29.43 -4.34 9.99
C GLU A 62 30.08 -5.22 11.07
N ARG A 63 29.42 -5.34 12.25
CA ARG A 63 29.89 -6.13 13.40
C ARG A 63 29.42 -7.59 13.36
N GLY A 64 28.77 -8.02 12.27
CA GLY A 64 28.30 -9.38 12.08
C GLY A 64 26.78 -9.49 11.99
N GLU A 65 26.30 -10.72 12.15
CA GLU A 65 24.90 -11.09 12.03
C GLU A 65 24.34 -11.50 13.39
N GLN A 66 23.13 -11.02 13.70
CA GLN A 66 22.42 -11.39 14.93
C GLN A 66 21.01 -11.89 14.59
N PRO A 67 20.70 -13.17 14.84
CA PRO A 67 19.34 -13.66 14.73
C PRO A 67 18.47 -13.04 15.84
N LEU A 68 17.25 -12.64 15.47
CA LEU A 68 16.27 -12.05 16.37
C LEU A 68 14.99 -12.89 16.32
N GLU A 69 14.57 -13.39 17.49
CA GLU A 69 13.22 -13.90 17.67
C GLU A 69 12.26 -12.70 17.66
N ILE A 70 11.16 -12.82 16.92
CA ILE A 70 10.17 -11.73 16.79
C ILE A 70 8.85 -12.04 17.48
N ALA A 71 8.80 -13.14 18.24
CA ALA A 71 7.66 -13.47 19.08
C ALA A 71 7.28 -12.28 20.00
N PRO A 72 5.98 -12.00 20.20
CA PRO A 72 4.83 -12.78 19.72
C PRO A 72 4.43 -12.48 18.25
N TYR A 73 5.11 -11.57 17.56
CA TYR A 73 4.81 -11.24 16.17
C TYR A 73 5.35 -12.26 15.19
N ARG A 74 4.67 -12.35 14.05
CA ARG A 74 5.13 -13.03 12.85
C ARG A 74 5.21 -12.04 11.71
N TYR A 75 6.26 -12.15 10.91
CA TYR A 75 6.34 -11.45 9.65
C TYR A 75 5.63 -12.30 8.59
N ALA A 76 4.67 -11.73 7.89
CA ALA A 76 3.90 -12.39 6.85
C ALA A 76 4.23 -11.78 5.49
N MET A 77 4.15 -12.58 4.42
CA MET A 77 4.25 -12.13 3.04
C MET A 77 3.08 -12.69 2.23
N VAL A 78 2.45 -11.80 1.48
CA VAL A 78 1.46 -12.11 0.45
C VAL A 78 2.07 -11.78 -0.91
N ARG A 79 1.96 -12.69 -1.89
CA ARG A 79 2.33 -12.39 -3.28
C ARG A 79 1.24 -11.53 -3.90
N GLY A 80 1.62 -10.51 -4.67
CA GLY A 80 0.68 -9.58 -5.29
C GLY A 80 -0.37 -10.31 -6.13
N ILE A 81 0.07 -11.29 -6.92
CA ILE A 81 -0.84 -12.07 -7.79
C ILE A 81 -1.90 -12.84 -6.99
N ASP A 82 -1.51 -13.54 -5.92
CA ASP A 82 -2.47 -14.28 -5.08
C ASP A 82 -3.48 -13.33 -4.44
N PHE A 83 -3.03 -12.14 -4.01
CA PHE A 83 -3.92 -11.10 -3.49
C PHE A 83 -4.91 -10.63 -4.55
N TYR A 84 -4.45 -10.36 -5.77
CA TYR A 84 -5.30 -9.87 -6.86
C TYR A 84 -6.36 -10.89 -7.24
N GLU A 85 -5.96 -12.15 -7.43
CA GLU A 85 -6.88 -13.25 -7.78
C GLU A 85 -7.93 -13.47 -6.69
N TRP A 86 -7.51 -13.55 -5.43
CA TRP A 86 -8.42 -13.73 -4.31
C TRP A 86 -9.42 -12.59 -4.21
N THR A 87 -8.95 -11.35 -4.17
CA THR A 87 -9.84 -10.20 -4.08
C THR A 87 -10.78 -10.09 -5.29
N GLU A 88 -10.39 -10.60 -6.46
CA GLU A 88 -11.24 -10.56 -7.67
C GLU A 88 -12.39 -11.55 -7.54
N ALA A 89 -12.09 -12.74 -7.02
CA ALA A 89 -13.10 -13.73 -6.68
C ALA A 89 -14.07 -13.21 -5.60
N GLU A 90 -13.56 -12.44 -4.63
CA GLU A 90 -14.41 -11.80 -3.62
C GLU A 90 -15.33 -10.74 -4.24
N PHE A 91 -14.81 -9.82 -5.06
CA PHE A 91 -15.63 -8.75 -5.64
C PHE A 91 -16.78 -9.26 -6.52
N ARG A 92 -16.62 -10.40 -7.19
CA ARG A 92 -17.70 -11.03 -7.98
C ARG A 92 -18.94 -11.38 -7.16
N GLN A 93 -18.81 -11.48 -5.84
CA GLN A 93 -19.92 -11.74 -4.92
C GLN A 93 -20.72 -10.48 -4.55
N TYR A 94 -20.20 -9.28 -4.90
CA TYR A 94 -20.75 -7.99 -4.51
C TYR A 94 -21.17 -7.18 -5.74
N PRO A 95 -22.43 -7.27 -6.20
CA PRO A 95 -22.88 -6.58 -7.42
C PRO A 95 -22.89 -5.05 -7.31
N ASN A 96 -22.79 -4.52 -6.09
CA ASN A 96 -22.69 -3.09 -5.82
C ASN A 96 -21.25 -2.54 -5.96
N VAL A 97 -20.26 -3.41 -6.21
CA VAL A 97 -18.88 -3.02 -6.50
C VAL A 97 -18.64 -3.08 -8.00
N GLN A 98 -18.13 -1.99 -8.57
CA GLN A 98 -17.69 -1.91 -9.94
C GLN A 98 -16.20 -1.59 -9.98
N ILE A 99 -15.48 -2.26 -10.88
CA ILE A 99 -14.06 -2.03 -11.10
C ILE A 99 -13.92 -1.51 -12.52
N ILE A 100 -13.28 -0.35 -12.67
CA ILE A 100 -12.97 0.22 -13.97
C ILE A 100 -11.47 0.38 -14.14
N ARG A 101 -11.04 0.25 -15.40
CA ARG A 101 -9.65 0.43 -15.80
C ARG A 101 -9.50 1.81 -16.42
N ALA A 102 -8.89 2.72 -15.68
CA ALA A 102 -8.69 4.08 -16.15
C ALA A 102 -7.49 4.72 -15.47
N GLY A 103 -6.75 5.53 -16.23
CA GLY A 103 -5.71 6.40 -15.73
C GLY A 103 -6.31 7.65 -15.09
N ILE A 104 -6.06 7.87 -13.80
CA ILE A 104 -6.48 9.10 -13.11
C ILE A 104 -5.59 10.26 -13.58
N THR A 105 -6.22 11.30 -14.14
CA THR A 105 -5.55 12.50 -14.65
C THR A 105 -5.69 13.69 -13.70
N GLY A 106 -6.68 13.68 -12.80
CA GLY A 106 -6.88 14.74 -11.82
C GLY A 106 -7.92 14.40 -10.75
N LEU A 107 -7.88 15.16 -9.66
CA LEU A 107 -8.84 15.09 -8.57
C LEU A 107 -9.34 16.50 -8.26
N ASP A 108 -10.65 16.68 -8.19
CA ASP A 108 -11.30 17.90 -7.74
C ASP A 108 -12.03 17.63 -6.42
N ALA A 109 -11.47 18.14 -5.33
CA ALA A 109 -12.02 17.96 -3.99
C ALA A 109 -13.28 18.79 -3.73
N ALA A 110 -13.49 19.90 -4.43
CA ALA A 110 -14.66 20.75 -4.22
C ALA A 110 -15.94 20.08 -4.74
N THR A 111 -15.81 19.31 -5.82
CA THR A 111 -16.91 18.59 -6.46
C THR A 111 -16.90 17.09 -6.21
N SER A 112 -15.87 16.58 -5.51
CA SER A 112 -15.61 15.13 -5.34
C SER A 112 -15.57 14.37 -6.67
N THR A 113 -14.89 14.96 -7.66
CA THR A 113 -14.75 14.43 -9.02
C THR A 113 -13.36 13.83 -9.22
N VAL A 114 -13.33 12.61 -9.76
CA VAL A 114 -12.13 11.94 -10.26
C VAL A 114 -12.13 12.05 -11.78
N ARG A 115 -11.13 12.73 -12.33
CA ARG A 115 -10.95 12.83 -13.78
C ARG A 115 -10.09 11.69 -14.29
N THR A 116 -10.50 11.05 -15.36
CA THR A 116 -9.78 9.92 -15.95
C THR A 116 -9.67 10.02 -17.46
N ASP A 117 -8.84 9.17 -18.05
CA ASP A 117 -8.73 9.00 -19.51
C ASP A 117 -9.94 8.27 -20.14
N GLN A 118 -10.87 7.75 -19.34
CA GLN A 118 -12.10 7.08 -19.79
C GLN A 118 -13.38 7.88 -19.43
N GLY A 119 -13.23 9.12 -18.93
CA GLY A 119 -14.33 9.98 -18.48
C GLY A 119 -14.24 10.34 -17.00
N ASP A 120 -15.09 11.27 -16.58
CA ASP A 120 -15.09 11.79 -15.22
C ASP A 120 -16.12 11.03 -14.36
N PHE A 121 -15.75 10.75 -13.11
CA PHE A 121 -16.60 10.07 -12.14
C PHE A 121 -16.78 10.94 -10.91
N GLN A 122 -18.01 11.02 -10.41
CA GLN A 122 -18.34 11.76 -9.20
C GLN A 122 -18.86 10.80 -8.13
N GLY A 123 -18.44 11.02 -6.89
CA GLY A 123 -18.91 10.27 -5.74
C GLY A 123 -19.11 11.17 -4.53
N GLU A 124 -19.90 10.72 -3.56
CA GLU A 124 -20.05 11.43 -2.28
C GLU A 124 -18.74 11.41 -1.48
N TRP A 125 -18.00 10.30 -1.57
CA TRP A 125 -16.72 10.11 -0.91
C TRP A 125 -15.68 9.59 -1.90
N VAL A 126 -14.50 10.24 -1.91
CA VAL A 126 -13.37 9.85 -2.76
C VAL A 126 -12.18 9.48 -1.88
N PHE A 127 -11.80 8.22 -1.88
CA PHE A 127 -10.61 7.73 -1.19
C PHE A 127 -9.47 7.57 -2.19
N ASN A 128 -8.41 8.37 -2.04
CA ASN A 128 -7.25 8.28 -2.90
C ASN A 128 -6.16 7.38 -2.28
N SER A 129 -5.83 6.30 -2.97
CA SER A 129 -4.69 5.43 -2.65
C SER A 129 -3.67 5.33 -3.79
N ALA A 130 -3.85 6.12 -4.84
CA ALA A 130 -2.91 6.22 -5.94
C ALA A 130 -1.66 6.97 -5.51
N PHE A 131 -0.52 6.61 -6.11
CA PHE A 131 0.72 7.34 -5.88
C PHE A 131 0.57 8.78 -6.38
N THR A 132 0.72 9.74 -5.48
CA THR A 132 0.75 11.15 -5.83
C THR A 132 2.18 11.64 -5.80
N LYS A 133 2.59 12.41 -6.82
CA LYS A 133 3.85 13.15 -6.81
C LYS A 133 3.80 14.36 -5.87
N LYS A 134 2.64 14.64 -5.25
CA LYS A 134 2.47 15.74 -4.32
C LYS A 134 3.35 15.50 -3.10
N ARG A 135 4.25 16.44 -2.85
CA ARG A 135 5.12 16.44 -1.66
C ARG A 135 4.25 16.51 -0.41
N LEU A 136 4.33 15.47 0.43
CA LEU A 136 3.50 15.32 1.64
C LEU A 136 4.08 16.07 2.85
N LEU A 137 5.41 16.24 2.89
CA LEU A 137 6.11 16.96 3.96
C LEU A 137 6.33 18.42 3.56
N PRO A 138 6.19 19.38 4.49
CA PRO A 138 6.52 20.78 4.24
C PRO A 138 8.00 20.97 3.89
N ASP A 139 8.39 22.21 3.59
CA ASP A 139 9.80 22.57 3.49
C ASP A 139 10.53 22.31 4.81
N ALA A 140 11.79 21.86 4.67
CA ALA A 140 12.61 21.60 5.82
C ALA A 140 12.78 22.89 6.63
N GLY A 141 12.68 22.79 7.95
CA GLY A 141 12.75 23.90 8.88
C GLY A 141 12.92 23.39 10.31
N ASP A 142 12.81 24.27 11.30
CA ASP A 142 13.13 23.93 12.69
C ASP A 142 12.27 22.78 13.26
N LEU A 143 10.99 22.71 12.86
CA LEU A 143 10.07 21.64 13.25
C LEU A 143 10.15 20.40 12.34
N TRP A 144 10.77 20.53 11.16
CA TRP A 144 10.90 19.49 10.15
C TRP A 144 12.36 19.45 9.67
N PRO A 145 13.30 19.03 10.54
CA PRO A 145 14.70 19.01 10.18
C PRO A 145 14.90 18.12 8.96
N THR A 146 15.93 18.43 8.17
CA THR A 146 16.28 17.65 6.99
C THR A 146 16.47 16.19 7.43
N THR A 147 15.56 15.33 7.01
CA THR A 147 15.60 13.92 7.40
C THR A 147 16.86 13.31 6.78
N PRO A 148 17.70 12.59 7.54
CA PRO A 148 18.98 12.07 7.06
C PRO A 148 18.87 11.07 5.89
N PHE A 149 17.65 10.67 5.52
CA PHE A 149 17.34 9.75 4.42
C PHE A 149 16.66 10.43 3.22
N THR A 150 16.42 11.74 3.27
CA THR A 150 15.99 12.51 2.09
C THR A 150 17.23 12.80 1.29
N ALA A 151 17.26 12.42 0.01
CA ALA A 151 18.44 12.58 -0.84
C ALA A 151 19.06 13.96 -0.66
N ALA A 152 20.33 13.99 -0.22
CA ALA A 152 21.04 15.24 -0.05
C ALA A 152 21.10 15.97 -1.39
N ASP A 153 20.94 17.29 -1.31
CA ASP A 153 21.33 18.21 -2.37
C ASP A 153 22.70 17.78 -2.94
N PRO A 154 22.83 17.49 -4.23
CA PRO A 154 24.06 16.95 -4.81
C PRO A 154 25.29 17.85 -4.60
N ASP A 155 25.10 19.11 -4.21
CA ASP A 155 26.17 20.07 -3.92
C ASP A 155 26.62 20.10 -2.44
N LYS A 156 26.01 19.30 -1.54
CA LYS A 156 26.44 19.20 -0.13
C LYS A 156 27.04 17.83 0.17
N ALA A 157 28.36 17.79 0.31
CA ALA A 157 29.10 16.60 0.75
C ALA A 157 28.58 16.12 2.13
N SER A 158 27.99 14.92 2.16
CA SER A 158 27.42 14.34 3.39
C SER A 158 28.49 13.64 4.23
N ASP A 159 28.49 13.93 5.52
CA ASP A 159 29.31 13.28 6.54
C ASP A 159 29.06 11.77 6.62
N LYS A 160 30.14 10.98 6.75
CA LYS A 160 30.11 9.51 6.69
C LYS A 160 29.71 8.90 8.04
N ALA A 161 28.41 8.85 8.33
CA ALA A 161 27.88 7.99 9.40
C ALA A 161 26.41 7.64 9.15
N PHE A 162 26.15 6.74 8.18
CA PHE A 162 24.79 6.27 7.92
C PHE A 162 24.67 4.77 8.17
N THR A 163 23.67 4.39 8.98
CA THR A 163 23.18 3.01 9.03
C THR A 163 22.23 2.82 7.84
N ARG A 164 22.59 1.97 6.88
CA ARG A 164 21.73 1.65 5.74
C ARG A 164 20.67 0.64 6.19
N LEU A 165 19.40 1.00 6.10
CA LEU A 165 18.29 0.03 6.17
C LEU A 165 18.17 -0.63 4.79
N LEU A 166 18.79 -1.81 4.62
CA LEU A 166 18.63 -2.60 3.41
C LEU A 166 17.44 -3.55 3.60
N GLN A 167 16.30 -3.17 3.03
CA GLN A 167 15.16 -4.08 2.92
C GLN A 167 15.34 -4.90 1.63
N HIS A 168 16.02 -6.04 1.72
CA HIS A 168 16.14 -6.98 0.61
C HIS A 168 14.99 -7.98 0.66
N PHE A 169 14.15 -7.98 -0.37
CA PHE A 169 13.24 -9.08 -0.67
C PHE A 169 13.80 -9.82 -1.89
N LYS A 170 14.08 -11.12 -1.74
CA LYS A 170 14.26 -12.02 -2.89
C LYS A 170 12.90 -12.35 -3.49
#